data_AF-A0AA43DDF6-F1
#
_entry.id   AF-A0AA43DDF6-F1
#
_cell.length_a   1.000
_cell.length_b   1.000
_cell.length_c   1.000
_cell.angle_alpha   90.00
_cell.angle_beta   90.00
_cell.angle_gamma   90.00
#
_symmetry.space_group_name_H-M   'P 1'
#
loop_
_entity.id
_entity.type
_entity.pdbx_description
1 polymer ?
#
loop_
_entity_poly.entity_id
_entity_poly.type
_entity_poly.pdbx_seq_one_letter_code
_entity_poly.pdbx_strand_id
1 'polypeptide(L)'
;MWGALLAVATGCNSNVPETASVELTAIQLRLTIVRMATDPFLQRFNLTLNVQGGGCRSSTELFPDTGYAGRRNVYWAARGRVYVVGQYDARVIDPHNCQAVLTEFRHLDRDVIFLGSFDQDQEQHWKYVSALQRPEVPFEKR
;
A
#
# COMPACT_ATOMS: atom_id res chain seq x y z
N MET A 1 14.94 53.28 4.74
CA MET A 1 14.42 52.39 3.68
C MET A 1 14.11 51.05 4.32
N TRP A 2 12.83 50.69 4.47
CA TRP A 2 12.41 49.46 5.15
C TRP A 2 12.38 48.31 4.14
N GLY A 3 13.23 47.30 4.35
CA GLY A 3 13.27 46.09 3.53
C GLY A 3 12.24 45.08 4.04
N ALA A 4 11.16 44.87 3.29
CA ALA A 4 10.20 43.82 3.56
C ALA A 4 10.76 42.47 3.07
N LEU A 5 11.16 41.62 4.01
CA LEU A 5 11.43 40.20 3.76
C LEU A 5 10.09 39.50 3.53
N LEU A 6 9.79 39.20 2.27
CA LEU A 6 8.69 38.32 1.89
C LEU A 6 9.04 36.89 2.32
N ALA A 7 8.46 36.46 3.43
CA ALA A 7 8.44 35.06 3.83
C ALA A 7 7.61 34.28 2.81
N VAL A 8 8.28 33.53 1.93
CA VAL A 8 7.64 32.60 1.02
C VAL A 8 7.16 31.41 1.85
N ALA A 9 5.89 31.42 2.24
CA ALA A 9 5.23 30.24 2.78
C ALA A 9 5.11 29.20 1.66
N THR A 10 6.07 28.29 1.57
CA THR A 10 5.90 27.04 0.81
C THR A 10 4.87 26.21 1.57
N GLY A 11 3.61 26.24 1.15
CA GLY A 11 2.63 25.26 1.64
C GLY A 11 3.13 23.86 1.29
N CYS A 12 3.22 22.96 2.27
CA CYS A 12 3.60 21.55 2.08
C CYS A 12 2.48 20.75 1.41
N ASN A 13 1.95 21.22 0.29
CA ASN A 13 1.09 20.40 -0.56
C ASN A 13 2.01 19.59 -1.46
N SER A 14 2.52 18.49 -0.92
CA SER A 14 3.42 17.62 -1.66
C SER A 14 2.62 16.86 -2.71
N ASN A 15 2.62 17.36 -3.95
CA ASN A 15 2.21 16.59 -5.13
C ASN A 15 3.22 15.46 -5.46
N VAL A 16 4.20 15.21 -4.59
CA VAL A 16 5.21 14.17 -4.77
C VAL A 16 4.61 12.83 -4.37
N PRO A 17 4.64 11.81 -5.25
CA PRO A 17 4.17 10.47 -4.90
C PRO A 17 4.99 9.87 -3.75
N GLU A 18 4.31 9.40 -2.72
CA GLU A 18 4.92 8.62 -1.65
C GLU A 18 4.97 7.15 -2.05
N THR A 19 6.12 6.50 -1.91
CA THR A 19 6.31 5.13 -2.39
C THR A 19 6.85 4.23 -1.31
N ALA A 20 6.26 3.04 -1.16
CA ALA A 20 6.76 2.00 -0.29
C ALA A 20 6.86 0.68 -1.04
N SER A 21 7.91 -0.11 -0.75
CA SER A 21 8.15 -1.40 -1.40
C SER A 21 8.49 -2.50 -0.40
N VAL A 22 8.21 -3.74 -0.77
CA VAL A 22 8.74 -4.95 -0.12
C VAL A 22 9.21 -5.95 -1.18
N GLU A 23 10.33 -6.61 -0.89
CA GLU A 23 10.88 -7.71 -1.69
C GLU A 23 10.52 -9.04 -1.01
N LEU A 24 9.73 -9.86 -1.70
CA LEU A 24 9.34 -11.20 -1.31
C LEU A 24 10.29 -12.21 -1.96
N THR A 25 11.47 -12.36 -1.38
CA THR A 25 12.60 -13.13 -1.95
C THR A 25 12.25 -14.58 -2.26
N ALA A 26 11.41 -15.23 -1.45
CA ALA A 26 11.00 -16.63 -1.62
C ALA A 26 10.23 -16.90 -2.94
N ILE A 27 9.63 -15.87 -3.53
CA ILE A 27 8.88 -15.93 -4.81
C ILE A 27 9.41 -14.93 -5.85
N GLN A 28 10.56 -14.29 -5.56
CA GLN A 28 11.20 -13.32 -6.46
C GLN A 28 10.25 -12.21 -6.92
N LEU A 29 9.37 -11.73 -6.03
CA LEU A 29 8.42 -10.66 -6.31
C LEU A 29 8.70 -9.43 -5.47
N ARG A 30 8.71 -8.27 -6.12
CA ARG A 30 8.65 -6.94 -5.53
C ARG A 30 7.22 -6.42 -5.58
N LEU A 31 6.70 -6.02 -4.43
CA LEU A 31 5.46 -5.25 -4.35
C LEU A 31 5.80 -3.80 -4.05
N THR A 32 5.18 -2.87 -4.76
CA THR A 32 5.36 -1.43 -4.53
C THR A 32 4.01 -0.74 -4.56
N ILE A 33 3.65 -0.06 -3.47
CA ILE A 33 2.43 0.77 -3.43
C ILE A 33 2.85 2.23 -3.46
N VAL A 34 2.36 2.93 -4.48
CA VAL A 34 2.51 4.37 -4.65
C VAL A 34 1.23 5.04 -4.14
N ARG A 35 1.40 6.03 -3.28
CA ARG A 35 0.36 6.87 -2.70
C ARG A 35 0.49 8.27 -3.28
N MET A 36 -0.54 8.73 -3.98
CA MET A 36 -0.57 10.04 -4.62
C MET A 36 -1.70 10.87 -4.03
N ALA A 37 -1.36 12.04 -3.47
CA ALA A 37 -2.35 12.97 -2.95
C ALA A 37 -3.30 13.42 -4.07
N THR A 38 -4.61 13.37 -3.81
CA THR A 38 -5.64 13.83 -4.76
C THR A 38 -6.27 15.15 -4.35
N ASP A 39 -5.98 15.60 -3.13
CA ASP A 39 -6.46 16.87 -2.57
C ASP A 39 -5.33 17.55 -1.79
N PRO A 40 -5.15 18.87 -1.93
CA PRO A 40 -4.10 19.62 -1.22
C PRO A 40 -4.32 19.72 0.29
N PHE A 41 -5.55 19.57 0.80
CA PHE A 41 -5.87 19.82 2.20
C PHE A 41 -6.45 18.59 2.91
N LEU A 42 -7.16 17.74 2.17
CA LEU A 42 -7.74 16.52 2.70
C LEU A 42 -6.75 15.36 2.60
N GLN A 43 -6.75 14.50 3.61
CA GLN A 43 -6.02 13.23 3.57
C GLN A 43 -6.74 12.24 2.64
N ARG A 44 -6.56 12.47 1.34
CA ARG A 44 -7.14 11.69 0.25
C ARG A 44 -6.04 11.31 -0.71
N PHE A 45 -5.91 10.01 -0.95
CA PHE A 45 -4.87 9.50 -1.81
C PHE A 45 -5.38 8.40 -2.72
N ASN A 46 -4.94 8.44 -3.97
CA ASN A 46 -5.02 7.29 -4.86
C ASN A 46 -3.86 6.35 -4.56
N LEU A 47 -4.13 5.05 -4.58
CA LEU A 47 -3.16 4.00 -4.32
C LEU A 47 -2.98 3.16 -5.59
N THR A 48 -1.74 3.01 -6.04
CA THR A 48 -1.39 2.14 -7.16
C THR A 48 -0.44 1.05 -6.70
N LEU A 49 -0.88 -0.21 -6.82
CA LEU A 49 -0.05 -1.39 -6.59
C LEU A 49 0.70 -1.75 -7.87
N ASN A 50 2.01 -1.83 -7.76
CA ASN A 50 2.91 -2.35 -8.79
C ASN A 50 3.50 -3.67 -8.31
N VAL A 51 3.42 -4.70 -9.16
CA VAL A 51 4.01 -6.02 -8.94
C VAL A 51 5.09 -6.21 -9.99
N GLN A 52 6.29 -6.60 -9.58
CA GLN A 52 7.41 -6.83 -10.48
C GLN A 52 8.27 -8.01 -10.01
N GLY A 53 8.78 -8.83 -10.94
CA GLY A 53 9.70 -9.93 -10.63
C GLY A 53 9.20 -11.28 -11.15
N GLY A 54 10.07 -12.30 -11.21
CA GLY A 54 9.69 -13.62 -11.75
C GLY A 54 9.21 -13.61 -13.21
N GLY A 55 9.64 -12.62 -14.02
CA GLY A 55 9.13 -12.39 -15.37
C GLY A 55 7.77 -11.65 -15.42
N CYS A 56 7.19 -11.33 -14.26
CA CYS A 56 5.97 -10.57 -14.14
C CYS A 56 6.24 -9.06 -13.98
N ARG A 57 5.42 -8.24 -14.65
CA ARG A 57 5.21 -6.83 -14.34
C ARG A 57 3.73 -6.47 -14.53
N SER A 58 3.05 -6.04 -13.47
CA SER A 58 1.68 -5.54 -13.53
C SER A 58 1.45 -4.34 -12.62
N SER A 59 0.41 -3.56 -12.92
CA SER A 59 0.02 -2.39 -12.16
C SER A 59 -1.50 -2.34 -12.06
N THR A 60 -2.02 -2.05 -10.87
CA THR A 60 -3.47 -1.96 -10.63
C THR A 60 -3.77 -0.92 -9.56
N GLU A 61 -4.90 -0.25 -9.69
CA GLU A 61 -5.40 0.69 -8.68
C GLU A 61 -6.00 -0.07 -7.50
N LEU A 62 -5.76 0.40 -6.28
CA LEU A 62 -6.40 -0.09 -5.08
C LEU A 62 -7.53 0.86 -4.68
N PHE A 63 -8.41 0.42 -3.78
CA PHE A 63 -9.36 1.32 -3.15
C PHE A 63 -8.60 2.54 -2.56
N PRO A 64 -9.07 3.78 -2.74
CA PRO A 64 -8.32 4.96 -2.32
C PRO A 64 -8.22 5.05 -0.79
N ASP A 65 -7.18 5.72 -0.31
CA ASP A 65 -7.08 6.10 1.10
C ASP A 65 -7.93 7.36 1.30
N THR A 66 -9.07 7.20 1.98
CA THR A 66 -9.98 8.29 2.32
C THR A 66 -10.30 8.24 3.81
N GLY A 67 -9.60 9.06 4.60
CA GLY A 67 -9.82 9.12 6.05
C GLY A 67 -9.23 7.92 6.82
N TYR A 68 -7.94 7.66 6.61
CA TYR A 68 -7.11 6.63 7.27
C TYR A 68 -7.41 5.18 6.86
N ALA A 69 -7.96 4.99 5.66
CA ALA A 69 -8.23 3.67 5.07
C ALA A 69 -7.05 3.17 4.20
N GLY A 70 -5.85 3.74 4.37
CA GLY A 70 -4.68 3.49 3.52
C GLY A 70 -3.96 2.17 3.79
N ARG A 71 -4.11 1.56 4.96
CA ARG A 71 -3.37 0.35 5.34
C ARG A 71 -3.66 -0.81 4.38
N ARG A 72 -2.61 -1.46 3.86
CA ARG A 72 -2.69 -2.68 3.05
C ARG A 72 -1.86 -3.79 3.67
N ASN A 73 -2.53 -4.80 4.20
CA ASN A 73 -1.90 -5.99 4.76
C ASN A 73 -1.44 -6.91 3.63
N VAL A 74 -0.27 -7.53 3.80
CA VAL A 74 0.31 -8.46 2.84
C VAL A 74 0.35 -9.85 3.47
N TYR A 75 -0.19 -10.84 2.76
CA TYR A 75 -0.23 -12.22 3.22
C TYR A 75 0.37 -13.16 2.18
N TRP A 76 1.02 -14.19 2.68
CA TRP A 76 1.36 -15.38 1.89
C TRP A 76 0.21 -16.37 1.95
N ALA A 77 -0.26 -16.82 0.79
CA ALA A 77 -1.35 -17.76 0.67
C ALA A 77 -0.90 -19.06 -0.02
N ALA A 78 -1.81 -20.03 -0.08
CA ALA A 78 -1.56 -21.30 -0.73
C ALA A 78 -1.18 -21.13 -2.22
N ARG A 79 -0.35 -22.05 -2.72
CA ARG A 79 0.14 -22.08 -4.11
C ARG A 79 1.00 -20.87 -4.49
N GLY A 80 1.73 -20.31 -3.52
CA GLY A 80 2.66 -19.19 -3.76
C GLY A 80 1.97 -17.87 -4.12
N ARG A 81 0.65 -17.77 -3.89
CA ARG A 81 -0.11 -16.54 -4.11
C ARG A 81 0.17 -15.54 -3.00
N VAL A 82 0.08 -14.26 -3.33
CA VAL A 82 0.21 -13.17 -2.37
C VAL A 82 -1.08 -12.39 -2.34
N TYR A 83 -1.59 -12.12 -1.14
CA TYR A 83 -2.76 -11.28 -0.98
C TYR A 83 -2.35 -9.91 -0.48
N VAL A 84 -2.88 -8.87 -1.12
CA VAL A 84 -2.82 -7.49 -0.63
C VAL A 84 -4.24 -7.10 -0.24
N VAL A 85 -4.49 -6.97 1.06
CA VAL A 85 -5.82 -6.79 1.64
C VAL A 85 -5.91 -5.41 2.28
N GLY A 86 -6.84 -4.59 1.81
CA GLY A 86 -7.26 -3.34 2.44
C GLY A 86 -8.56 -3.50 3.21
N GLN A 87 -9.07 -2.39 3.74
CA GLN A 87 -10.35 -2.37 4.45
C GLN A 87 -11.55 -2.65 3.53
N TYR A 88 -11.47 -2.25 2.25
CA TYR A 88 -12.59 -2.28 1.31
C TYR A 88 -12.30 -3.11 0.04
N ASP A 89 -11.06 -3.51 -0.18
CA ASP A 89 -10.66 -4.33 -1.33
C ASP A 89 -9.63 -5.39 -0.95
N ALA A 90 -9.54 -6.44 -1.77
CA ALA A 90 -8.47 -7.42 -1.71
C ALA A 90 -7.98 -7.74 -3.11
N ARG A 91 -6.65 -7.78 -3.28
CA ARG A 91 -5.99 -8.18 -4.52
C ARG A 91 -5.29 -9.52 -4.30
N VAL A 92 -5.57 -10.47 -5.17
CA VAL A 92 -4.85 -11.73 -5.25
C VAL A 92 -3.81 -11.61 -6.36
N ILE A 93 -2.54 -11.80 -6.00
CA ILE A 93 -1.41 -11.78 -6.91
C ILE A 93 -0.98 -13.22 -7.14
N ASP A 94 -1.02 -13.64 -8.41
CA ASP A 94 -0.49 -14.93 -8.84
C ASP A 94 0.80 -14.70 -9.65
N PRO A 95 1.97 -15.16 -9.14
CA PRO A 95 3.24 -14.95 -9.80
C PRO A 95 3.35 -15.66 -11.16
N HIS A 96 2.53 -16.69 -11.41
CA HIS A 96 2.60 -17.49 -12.65
C HIS A 96 1.88 -16.84 -13.82
N ASN A 97 0.81 -16.09 -13.57
CA ASN A 97 0.02 -15.43 -14.62
C ASN A 97 0.20 -13.90 -14.64
N CYS A 98 0.96 -13.37 -13.69
CA CYS A 98 1.24 -11.95 -13.55
C CYS A 98 0.03 -11.04 -13.32
N GLN A 99 -1.04 -11.56 -12.73
CA GLN A 99 -2.25 -10.77 -12.49
C GLN A 99 -2.41 -10.43 -11.02
N ALA A 100 -2.87 -9.20 -10.77
CA ALA A 100 -3.36 -8.72 -9.48
C ALA A 100 -4.88 -8.52 -9.58
N VAL A 101 -5.65 -9.56 -9.25
CA VAL A 101 -7.10 -9.61 -9.49
C VAL A 101 -7.86 -9.14 -8.25
N LEU A 102 -8.86 -8.28 -8.45
CA LEU A 102 -9.81 -7.91 -7.39
C LEU A 102 -10.61 -9.14 -6.97
N THR A 103 -10.61 -9.45 -5.67
CA THR A 103 -11.31 -10.60 -5.13
C THR A 103 -12.17 -10.17 -3.94
N GLU A 104 -13.35 -10.76 -3.83
CA GLU A 104 -14.21 -10.56 -2.66
C GLU A 104 -13.61 -11.26 -1.43
N PHE A 105 -13.72 -10.63 -0.25
CA PHE A 105 -13.14 -11.16 1.00
C PHE A 105 -13.56 -12.60 1.32
N ARG A 106 -14.80 -13.00 0.99
CA ARG A 106 -15.31 -14.36 1.23
C ARG A 106 -14.60 -15.45 0.44
N HIS A 107 -13.90 -15.09 -0.64
CA HIS A 107 -13.16 -16.03 -1.49
C HIS A 107 -11.68 -16.14 -1.13
N LEU A 108 -11.20 -15.38 -0.13
CA LEU A 108 -9.83 -15.49 0.34
C LEU A 108 -9.65 -16.77 1.17
N ASP A 109 -8.54 -17.46 0.95
CA ASP A 109 -8.12 -18.56 1.81
C ASP A 109 -7.96 -18.06 3.25
N ARG A 110 -8.36 -18.87 4.23
CA ARG A 110 -8.24 -18.53 5.67
C ARG A 110 -6.89 -18.91 6.24
N ASP A 111 -6.26 -19.93 5.68
CA ASP A 111 -4.94 -20.41 6.09
C ASP A 111 -3.86 -19.62 5.34
N VAL A 112 -3.57 -18.42 5.85
CA VAL A 112 -2.61 -17.48 5.29
C VAL A 112 -1.61 -17.03 6.35
N ILE A 113 -0.42 -16.62 5.91
CA ILE A 113 0.64 -16.13 6.79
C ILE A 113 0.74 -14.61 6.60
N PHE A 114 0.50 -13.86 7.67
CA PHE A 114 0.70 -12.41 7.66
C PHE A 114 2.20 -12.08 7.54
N LEU A 115 2.56 -11.31 6.51
CA LEU A 115 3.94 -10.91 6.24
C LEU A 115 4.26 -9.51 6.75
N GLY A 116 3.26 -8.63 6.78
CA GLY A 116 3.42 -7.24 7.15
C GLY A 116 2.35 -6.36 6.51
N SER A 117 2.55 -5.06 6.55
CA SER A 117 1.58 -4.08 6.07
C SER A 117 2.27 -2.87 5.46
N PHE A 118 1.71 -2.36 4.36
CA PHE A 118 1.94 -1.00 3.93
C PHE A 118 1.04 -0.08 4.74
N ASP A 119 1.63 0.87 5.44
CA ASP A 119 0.92 1.75 6.35
C ASP A 119 1.73 3.02 6.62
N GLN A 120 1.09 3.97 7.29
CA GLN A 120 1.79 5.09 7.89
C GLN A 120 2.42 4.67 9.22
N ASP A 121 3.63 5.15 9.51
CA ASP A 121 4.17 5.06 10.86
C ASP A 121 3.66 6.18 11.79
N GLN A 122 4.19 6.23 13.00
CA GLN A 122 3.83 7.24 14.00
C GLN A 122 4.13 8.67 13.53
N GLU A 123 5.07 8.84 12.60
CA GLU A 123 5.43 10.11 11.99
C GLU A 123 4.66 10.39 10.69
N GLN A 124 3.63 9.58 10.39
CA GLN A 124 2.79 9.68 9.20
C GLN A 124 3.49 9.33 7.87
N HIS A 125 4.68 8.74 7.91
CA HIS A 125 5.41 8.35 6.70
C HIS A 125 4.88 7.05 6.12
N TRP A 126 4.56 7.04 4.82
CA TRP A 126 4.16 5.83 4.10
C TRP A 126 5.33 4.85 3.95
N LYS A 127 5.19 3.64 4.50
CA LYS A 127 6.21 2.60 4.44
C LYS A 127 5.64 1.20 4.54
N TYR A 128 6.51 0.22 4.29
CA TYR A 128 6.23 -1.17 4.64
C TYR A 128 6.74 -1.47 6.06
N VAL A 129 5.90 -2.10 6.87
CA VAL A 129 6.20 -2.56 8.24
C VAL A 129 6.04 -4.08 8.26
N SER A 130 7.12 -4.80 8.57
CA SER A 130 7.11 -6.27 8.58
C SER A 130 6.35 -6.84 9.79
N ALA A 131 5.88 -8.09 9.66
CA ALA A 131 5.23 -8.81 10.75
C ALA A 131 6.14 -9.02 11.98
N LEU A 132 7.46 -9.00 11.78
CA LEU A 132 8.44 -9.04 12.87
C LEU A 132 8.46 -7.76 13.70
N GLN A 133 8.09 -6.63 13.10
CA GLN A 133 8.07 -5.32 13.76
C GLN A 133 6.70 -5.01 14.34
N ARG A 134 5.62 -5.36 13.64
CA ARG A 134 4.25 -5.10 14.07
C ARG A 134 3.36 -6.30 13.75
N PRO A 135 2.71 -6.90 14.76
CA PRO A 135 1.78 -8.01 14.52
C PRO A 135 0.58 -7.55 13.70
N GLU A 136 -0.15 -8.51 13.15
CA GLU A 136 -1.40 -8.23 12.46
C GLU A 136 -2.41 -7.57 13.40
N VAL A 137 -3.04 -6.51 12.92
CA VAL A 137 -4.12 -5.82 13.63
C VAL A 137 -5.38 -5.82 12.77
N PRO A 138 -6.57 -6.02 13.38
CA PRO A 138 -7.84 -5.93 12.64
C PRO A 138 -7.99 -4.58 11.93
N PHE A 139 -8.73 -4.55 10.82
CA PHE A 139 -9.23 -3.28 10.28
C PHE A 139 -10.27 -2.73 11.25
N GLU A 140 -10.20 -1.44 11.56
CA GLU A 140 -11.19 -0.79 12.41
C GLU A 140 -12.57 -0.95 11.77
N LYS A 141 -13.49 -1.54 12.52
CA LYS A 141 -14.91 -1.49 12.17
C LYS A 141 -15.40 -0.09 12.55
N ARG A 142 -15.82 0.70 11.57
CA ARG A 142 -16.68 1.86 11.84
C ARG A 142 -18.12 1.41 11.90
#